data_AF-A0A927PED1-F1
#
_entry.id   AF-A0A927PED1-F1
#
_cell.length_a   1.000
_cell.length_b   1.000
_cell.length_c   1.000
_cell.angle_alpha   90.00
_cell.angle_beta   90.00
_cell.angle_gamma   90.00
#
_symmetry.space_group_name_H-M   'P 1'
#
loop_
_entity.id
_entity.type
_entity.pdbx_description
1 polymer ?
#
loop_
_entity_poly.entity_id
_entity_poly.type
_entity_poly.pdbx_seq_one_letter_code
_entity_poly.pdbx_strand_id
1 'polypeptide(L)' 'MKKVLFLGDSITDALCAKDEQEHNYIGQGYALMAAGELAYAHPGEYEFTNRGISGNRVVDLYARI' A
#
# COMPACT_ATOMS: atom_id res chain seq x y z
N MET A 1 -11.38 10.30 8.52
CA MET A 1 -10.08 9.79 8.05
C MET A 1 -10.26 9.26 6.63
N LYS A 2 -9.51 9.78 5.66
CA LYS A 2 -9.56 9.37 4.26
C LYS A 2 -8.73 8.10 4.09
N LYS A 3 -9.22 7.13 3.33
CA LYS A 3 -8.51 5.87 3.08
C LYS A 3 -7.76 5.93 1.76
N VAL A 4 -6.50 5.50 1.76
CA VAL A 4 -5.65 5.43 0.59
C VAL A 4 -5.14 4.00 0.45
N LEU A 5 -5.42 3.38 -0.71
CA LEU A 5 -4.99 2.03 -1.04
C LEU A 5 -3.96 2.07 -2.17
N PHE A 6 -2.79 1.48 -1.93
CA PHE A 6 -1.79 1.24 -2.96
C PHE A 6 -2.00 -0.16 -3.58
N LEU A 7 -2.10 -0.22 -4.91
CA LEU A 7 -2.24 -1.45 -5.70
C LEU A 7 -1.21 -1.46 -6.82
N GLY A 8 -0.67 -2.64 -7.09
CA GLY A 8 0.28 -2.83 -8.18
C GLY A 8 1.03 -4.15 -8.09
N ASP A 9 2.20 -4.16 -8.72
CA ASP A 9 3.11 -5.31 -8.83
C ASP A 9 4.21 -5.27 -7.76
N SER A 10 5.38 -5.84 -8.06
CA SER A 10 6.54 -5.87 -7.16
C SER A 10 7.02 -4.50 -6.69
N ILE A 11 6.87 -3.46 -7.53
CA ILE A 11 7.26 -2.09 -7.17
C ILE A 11 6.36 -1.57 -6.05
N THR A 12 5.09 -1.95 -6.06
CA THR A 12 4.12 -1.56 -5.03
C THR A 12 4.20 -2.47 -3.81
N ASP A 13 4.30 -3.80 -4.01
CA ASP A 13 4.43 -4.81 -2.94
C ASP A 13 5.54 -4.40 -1.97
N ALA A 14 6.79 -4.31 -2.44
CA ALA A 14 7.93 -3.88 -1.64
C ALA A 14 7.98 -4.50 -0.22
N LEU A 15 7.63 -5.79 -0.12
CA LEU A 15 7.54 -6.57 1.11
C LEU A 15 6.42 -6.11 2.05
N CYS A 16 5.30 -5.57 1.55
CA CYS A 16 4.17 -5.21 2.39
C CYS A 16 3.54 -6.45 3.05
N ALA A 17 2.90 -6.24 4.20
CA ALA A 17 2.15 -7.29 4.87
C ALA A 17 1.04 -7.85 3.97
N LYS A 18 0.91 -9.18 3.98
CA LYS A 18 -0.11 -9.89 3.19
C LYS A 18 -1.29 -10.37 4.03
N ASP A 19 -1.07 -10.55 5.33
CA ASP A 19 -2.14 -10.86 6.29
C ASP A 19 -2.75 -9.59 6.90
N GLU A 20 -3.87 -9.77 7.60
CA GLU A 20 -4.58 -8.69 8.30
C GLU A 20 -3.99 -8.39 9.69
N GLN A 21 -3.07 -9.24 10.19
CA GLN A 21 -2.50 -9.07 11.53
C GLN A 21 -1.36 -8.04 11.53
N GLU A 22 -0.70 -7.86 10.38
CA GLU A 22 0.35 -6.86 10.16
C GLU A 22 -0.11 -5.68 9.27
N HIS A 23 -1.40 -5.31 9.27
CA HIS A 23 -1.97 -4.28 8.38
C HIS A 23 -1.23 -2.93 8.36
N ASN A 24 -0.54 -2.58 9.44
CA ASN A 24 0.22 -1.33 9.54
C ASN A 24 1.54 -1.35 8.75
N TYR A 25 1.97 -2.52 8.27
CA TYR A 25 3.19 -2.67 7.51
C TYR A 25 2.93 -2.58 6.01
N ILE A 26 3.04 -1.35 5.48
CA ILE A 26 2.80 -1.04 4.06
C ILE A 26 4.03 -1.26 3.16
N GLY A 27 5.03 -1.99 3.64
CA GLY A 27 6.26 -2.32 2.92
C GLY A 27 7.37 -1.27 3.09
N GLN A 28 8.44 -1.39 2.30
CA GLN A 28 9.65 -0.54 2.36
C GLN A 28 9.86 0.29 1.08
N GLY A 29 8.83 0.34 0.22
CA GLY A 29 8.90 0.99 -1.08
C GLY A 29 8.31 2.40 -1.10
N TYR A 30 7.93 2.86 -2.29
CA TYR A 30 7.39 4.20 -2.49
C TYR A 30 6.09 4.45 -1.73
N ALA A 31 5.28 3.41 -1.49
CA ALA A 31 4.06 3.49 -0.70
C ALA A 31 4.35 4.02 0.73
N LEU A 32 5.44 3.55 1.35
CA LEU A 32 5.87 4.01 2.67
C LEU A 32 6.33 5.48 2.63
N MET A 33 7.13 5.84 1.62
CA MET A 33 7.64 7.22 1.48
C MET A 33 6.49 8.22 1.27
N ALA A 34 5.55 7.90 0.38
CA ALA A 34 4.38 8.75 0.11
C ALA A 34 3.46 8.85 1.34
N ALA A 35 3.22 7.74 2.05
CA ALA A 35 2.44 7.74 3.28
C ALA A 35 3.11 8.60 4.37
N GLY A 36 4.44 8.53 4.51
CA GLY A 36 5.21 9.32 5.47
C GLY A 36 5.12 10.82 5.19
N GLU A 37 5.26 11.23 3.93
CA GLU A 37 5.14 12.64 3.52
C GLU A 37 3.74 13.19 3.80
N LEU A 38 2.68 12.44 3.46
CA LEU A 38 1.30 12.84 3.73
C LEU A 38 0.98 12.83 5.23
N ALA A 39 1.48 11.87 5.99
CA ALA A 39 1.27 11.81 7.43
C ALA A 39 1.94 12.99 8.16
N TYR A 40 3.10 13.44 7.66
CA TYR A 40 3.78 14.62 8.16
C TYR A 40 3.03 15.92 7.81
N ALA A 41 2.63 16.08 6.54
CA ALA A 41 1.93 17.28 6.08
C ALA A 41 0.50 17.39 6.63
N HIS A 42 -0.17 16.26 6.87
CA HIS A 42 -1.58 16.17 7.26
C HIS A 42 -1.80 15.14 8.39
N PRO A 43 -1.36 15.45 9.63
CA PRO A 43 -1.43 14.50 10.73
C PRO A 43 -2.86 14.04 11.04
N GLY A 44 -3.08 12.72 11.06
CA GLY A 44 -4.36 12.10 11.41
C GLY A 44 -5.47 12.18 10.35
N GLU A 45 -5.19 12.74 9.16
CA GLU A 45 -6.19 12.82 8.10
C GLU A 45 -6.35 11.52 7.31
N TYR A 46 -5.31 10.70 7.21
CA TYR A 46 -5.22 9.57 6.29
C TYR A 46 -4.95 8.24 6.99
N GLU A 47 -5.48 7.16 6.40
CA GLU A 47 -5.18 5.78 6.70
C GLU A 47 -4.68 5.10 5.42
N PHE A 48 -3.51 4.46 5.49
CA PHE A 48 -2.82 3.88 4.33
C PHE A 48 -2.84 2.36 4.39
N THR A 49 -3.10 1.72 3.26
CA THR A 49 -2.97 0.26 3.11
C THR A 49 -2.26 -0.04 1.80
N ASN A 50 -1.44 -1.09 1.78
CA ASN A 50 -0.77 -1.57 0.59
C ASN A 50 -1.16 -3.02 0.30
N ARG A 51 -1.63 -3.28 -0.93
CA ARG A 51 -1.99 -4.62 -1.43
C ARG A 51 -1.29 -4.93 -2.75
N GLY A 52 -0.07 -4.41 -2.94
CA GLY A 52 0.79 -4.79 -4.05
C GLY A 52 1.14 -6.29 -3.99
N ILE A 53 1.21 -6.95 -5.15
CA ILE A 53 1.62 -8.35 -5.24
C ILE A 53 2.67 -8.50 -6.33
N SER A 54 3.87 -8.91 -5.93
CA SER A 54 4.98 -9.16 -6.84
C SER A 54 4.61 -10.07 -8.00
N GLY A 55 4.93 -9.64 -9.22
CA GLY A 55 4.65 -10.39 -10.45
C GLY A 55 3.24 -10.20 -11.03
N ASN A 56 2.34 -9.46 -10.36
CA ASN A 56 1.03 -9.14 -10.92
C ASN A 56 1.13 -8.31 -12.22
N ARG A 57 0.26 -8.64 -13.16
CA ARG A 57 -0.05 -7.85 -14.35
C ARG A 57 -1.45 -7.25 -14.19
N VAL A 58 -1.87 -6.46 -15.19
CA VAL A 58 -3.18 -5.79 -15.19
C VAL A 58 -4.37 -6.77 -15.03
N VAL A 59 -4.28 -7.98 -15.59
CA VAL A 59 -5.32 -9.01 -15.46
C VAL A 59 -5.44 -9.55 -14.04
N ASP A 60 -4.32 -9.66 -13.32
CA ASP A 60 -4.29 -10.14 -11.94
C ASP A 60 -4.84 -9.08 -10.99
N LEU A 61 -4.57 -7.80 -11.28
CA LEU A 61 -5.21 -6.68 -10.59
C LEU A 61 -6.72 -6.77 -10.78
N TYR A 62 -7.21 -6.82 -12.03
CA TYR A 62 -8.64 -6.88 -12.33
C TYR A 62 -9.36 -8.04 -11.63
N ALA A 63 -8.72 -9.19 -11.46
CA ALA A 63 -9.32 -10.36 -10.84
C ALA A 63 -9.53 -10.23 -9.31
N ARG A 64 -9.03 -9.18 -8.66
CA ARG A 64 -9.05 -9.01 -7.20
C ARG A 64 -9.46 -7.61 -6.73
N ILE A 65 -10.10 -6.84 -7.61
CA ILE A 65 -10.72 -5.53 -7.30
C ILE A 65 -12.22 -5.71 -7.09
#